data_AF-A0A177WWV4-F1
#
_entry.id   AF-A0A177WWV4-F1
#
_cell.length_a   1.000
_cell.length_b   1.000
_cell.length_c   1.000
_cell.angle_alpha   90.00
_cell.angle_beta   90.00
_cell.angle_gamma   90.00
#
_symmetry.space_group_name_H-M   'P 1'
#
loop_
_entity.id
_entity.type
_entity.pdbx_description
1 polymer ?
#
loop_
_entity_poly.entity_id
_entity_poly.type
_entity_poly.pdbx_seq_one_letter_code
_entity_poly.pdbx_strand_id
1 'polypeptide(L)'
;MIILSFLVAFLTTVSTTEAVCSIRVPADPLSARGLATPYIVTGCNQLDAKETSFVQGAIYDPATNTISIYNPLMITKGTIPAIKPVVPKLPKGAIVGLWFGSNADTIHLTGSGFNRGRCVNGLGRSDFGQFAACNGDAFFRAARKVKLPDLGTATNGLPCPTVRDFSIVDQDQSDNVATSYIIASTGRLAQNTAENRRKFGVDIVENMSDNGLLIKTLSALGCKPFTAPDLADPGSRITALPLNELMANKLQKAPVALVPIDDPMTLVNGKPNVRKTTLYRRQVNQPPASLRNDNSVSYCKNILKIAPDRLAKDKQLTIKASSPDPEVGNSLFTFLAARLDKTFGPEGLDCSKLLNLNSPVVLTKDAKGVATAARFVRATRKRPERVPRKRHPRPRVPRRRRRNRVALLTKDSNLCIDASI
;
A
#
# COMPACT_ATOMS: atom_id res chain seq x y z
N MET A 1 -31.41 -37.21 -34.17
CA MET A 1 -30.93 -37.12 -32.76
C MET A 1 -29.60 -36.40 -32.74
N ILE A 2 -29.56 -35.11 -32.40
CA ILE A 2 -28.34 -34.41 -32.00
C ILE A 2 -28.75 -33.57 -30.78
N ILE A 3 -28.38 -34.04 -29.59
CA ILE A 3 -28.60 -33.31 -28.34
C ILE A 3 -27.39 -32.40 -28.16
N LEU A 4 -27.63 -31.09 -28.23
CA LEU A 4 -26.63 -30.06 -28.01
C LEU A 4 -26.56 -29.76 -26.51
N SER A 5 -25.58 -30.34 -25.82
CA SER A 5 -25.32 -30.07 -24.40
C SER A 5 -24.71 -28.68 -24.23
N PHE A 6 -25.47 -27.74 -23.68
CA PHE A 6 -24.94 -26.47 -23.18
C PHE A 6 -24.27 -26.69 -21.83
N LEU A 7 -22.93 -26.66 -21.81
CA LEU A 7 -22.17 -26.57 -20.57
C LEU A 7 -22.21 -25.11 -20.09
N VAL A 8 -23.04 -24.81 -19.08
CA VAL A 8 -23.01 -23.52 -18.38
C VAL A 8 -21.89 -23.58 -17.35
N ALA A 9 -20.78 -22.91 -17.63
CA ALA A 9 -19.72 -22.70 -16.64
C ALA A 9 -20.24 -21.69 -15.59
N PHE A 10 -20.60 -22.19 -14.41
CA PHE A 10 -20.80 -21.35 -13.24
C PHE A 10 -19.44 -20.76 -12.82
N LEU A 11 -19.21 -19.48 -13.13
CA LEU A 11 -18.18 -18.68 -12.49
C LEU A 11 -18.58 -18.49 -11.03
N THR A 12 -18.01 -19.29 -10.14
CA THR A 12 -18.06 -19.03 -8.71
C THR A 12 -17.18 -17.80 -8.44
N THR A 13 -17.82 -16.66 -8.20
CA THR A 13 -17.14 -15.52 -7.59
C THR A 13 -16.77 -15.93 -6.17
N VAL A 14 -15.51 -16.28 -5.93
CA VAL A 14 -14.98 -16.42 -4.58
C VAL A 14 -15.03 -15.03 -3.96
N SER A 15 -16.03 -14.79 -3.13
CA SER A 15 -16.04 -13.65 -2.22
C SER A 15 -15.00 -13.96 -1.14
N THR A 16 -13.75 -13.55 -1.34
CA THR A 16 -12.76 -13.54 -0.26
C THR A 16 -13.29 -12.59 0.81
N THR A 17 -13.76 -13.13 1.93
CA THR A 17 -14.06 -12.31 3.11
C THR A 17 -12.74 -11.67 3.53
N GLU A 18 -12.65 -10.34 3.44
CA GLU A 18 -11.45 -9.60 3.86
C GLU A 18 -11.08 -10.01 5.29
N ALA A 19 -9.83 -10.43 5.49
CA ALA A 19 -9.38 -10.88 6.80
C ALA A 19 -9.25 -9.65 7.72
N VAL A 20 -10.12 -9.54 8.73
CA VAL A 20 -10.10 -8.46 9.72
C VAL A 20 -9.47 -8.95 11.02
N CYS A 21 -8.27 -8.45 11.32
CA CYS A 21 -7.56 -8.75 12.56
C CYS A 21 -7.94 -7.74 13.64
N SER A 22 -8.68 -8.16 14.66
CA SER A 22 -8.93 -7.34 15.84
C SER A 22 -7.76 -7.43 16.82
N ILE A 23 -7.14 -6.30 17.14
CA ILE A 23 -5.95 -6.20 18.00
C ILE A 23 -6.35 -5.54 19.32
N ARG A 24 -6.24 -6.27 20.43
CA ARG A 24 -6.51 -5.73 21.76
C ARG A 24 -5.28 -5.02 22.32
N VAL A 25 -5.37 -3.69 22.36
CA VAL A 25 -4.34 -2.80 22.90
C VAL A 25 -4.28 -2.91 24.44
N PRO A 26 -3.10 -3.17 25.04
CA PRO A 26 -2.92 -3.21 26.49
C PRO A 26 -3.33 -1.90 27.17
N ALA A 27 -3.76 -1.95 28.44
CA ALA A 27 -4.37 -0.81 29.12
C ALA A 27 -3.53 0.48 29.09
N ASP A 28 -2.20 0.39 29.29
CA ASP A 28 -1.32 1.56 29.33
C ASP A 28 -0.21 1.43 28.28
N PRO A 29 -0.56 1.45 26.98
CA PRO A 29 0.31 0.95 25.90
C PRO A 29 1.56 1.80 25.68
N LEU A 30 1.57 3.03 26.18
CA LEU A 30 2.69 3.98 26.10
C LEU A 30 3.66 3.90 27.28
N SER A 31 3.44 2.99 28.24
CA SER A 31 4.32 2.75 29.39
C SER A 31 5.29 1.59 29.11
N ALA A 32 6.37 1.49 29.90
CA ALA A 32 7.31 0.36 29.81
C ALA A 32 6.59 -1.00 29.94
N ARG A 33 5.67 -1.11 30.90
CA ARG A 33 4.87 -2.32 31.10
C ARG A 33 3.92 -2.59 29.94
N GLY A 34 3.29 -1.55 29.39
CA GLY A 34 2.40 -1.67 28.24
C GLY A 34 3.11 -2.11 26.97
N LEU A 35 4.30 -1.56 26.72
CA LEU A 35 5.18 -1.99 25.62
C LEU A 35 5.57 -3.47 25.77
N ALA A 36 5.89 -3.92 26.97
CA ALA A 36 6.26 -5.32 27.22
C ALA A 36 5.06 -6.29 27.31
N THR A 37 3.82 -5.78 27.34
CA THR A 37 2.63 -6.63 27.40
C THR A 37 2.26 -7.09 25.99
N PRO A 38 2.16 -8.41 25.73
CA PRO A 38 1.73 -8.89 24.42
C PRO A 38 0.36 -8.34 24.02
N TYR A 39 0.28 -7.84 22.79
CA TYR A 39 -0.94 -7.41 22.15
C TYR A 39 -1.66 -8.67 21.65
N ILE A 40 -2.97 -8.77 21.93
CA ILE A 40 -3.72 -10.00 21.62
C ILE A 40 -4.50 -9.81 20.33
N VAL A 41 -4.26 -10.68 19.36
CA VAL A 41 -4.92 -10.67 18.06
C VAL A 41 -6.03 -11.73 18.01
N THR A 42 -7.18 -11.36 17.45
CA THR A 42 -8.32 -12.23 17.17
C THR A 42 -8.78 -12.04 15.73
N GLY A 43 -9.33 -13.10 15.11
CA GLY A 43 -9.74 -13.08 13.71
C GLY A 43 -8.62 -13.42 12.72
N CYS A 44 -7.37 -13.45 13.19
CA CYS A 44 -6.19 -13.77 12.40
C CYS A 44 -5.22 -14.65 13.20
N ASN A 45 -4.46 -15.49 12.51
CA ASN A 45 -3.41 -16.30 13.06
C ASN A 45 -2.04 -15.61 12.90
N GLN A 46 -1.41 -15.24 14.02
CA GLN A 46 -0.10 -14.59 14.01
C GLN A 46 1.07 -15.52 13.62
N LEU A 47 0.81 -16.82 13.39
CA LEU A 47 1.80 -17.74 12.79
C LEU A 47 1.63 -17.89 11.28
N ASP A 48 0.54 -17.38 10.71
CA ASP A 48 0.38 -17.31 9.26
C ASP A 48 1.02 -16.02 8.75
N ALA A 49 2.04 -16.15 7.91
CA ALA A 49 2.75 -15.00 7.34
C ALA A 49 1.82 -14.06 6.55
N LYS A 50 0.71 -14.57 5.99
CA LYS A 50 -0.29 -13.77 5.27
C LYS A 50 -1.28 -13.06 6.20
N GLU A 51 -1.37 -13.43 7.47
CA GLU A 51 -2.30 -12.83 8.43
C GLU A 51 -1.61 -12.12 9.61
N THR A 52 -0.28 -12.18 9.69
CA THR A 52 0.47 -11.63 10.81
C THR A 52 0.31 -10.11 10.89
N SER A 53 0.09 -9.60 12.10
CA SER A 53 0.03 -8.18 12.40
C SER A 53 1.22 -7.77 13.24
N PHE A 54 1.58 -6.49 13.19
CA PHE A 54 2.82 -5.99 13.75
C PHE A 54 2.59 -4.69 14.50
N VAL A 55 3.43 -4.43 15.51
CA VAL A 55 3.50 -3.15 16.18
C VAL A 55 4.94 -2.70 16.32
N GLN A 56 5.16 -1.41 16.11
CA GLN A 56 6.46 -0.77 16.25
C GLN A 56 6.31 0.45 17.16
N GLY A 57 7.16 0.53 18.18
CA GLY A 57 7.22 1.66 19.10
C GLY A 57 8.47 2.50 18.87
N ALA A 58 8.31 3.82 18.96
CA ALA A 58 9.43 4.75 19.06
C ALA A 58 9.30 5.62 20.30
N ILE A 59 10.43 5.84 20.96
CA ILE A 59 10.55 6.50 22.25
C ILE A 59 11.44 7.71 22.04
N TYR A 60 10.85 8.91 22.10
CA TYR A 60 11.60 10.17 22.03
C TYR A 60 12.00 10.61 23.43
N ASP A 61 13.29 10.86 23.62
CA ASP A 61 13.85 11.44 24.84
C ASP A 61 14.02 12.96 24.68
N PRO A 62 13.22 13.78 25.38
CA PRO A 62 13.34 15.24 25.30
C PRO A 62 14.62 15.79 25.94
N ALA A 63 15.27 15.06 26.84
CA ALA A 63 16.50 15.53 27.50
C ALA A 63 17.69 15.50 26.53
N THR A 64 17.75 14.48 25.67
CA THR A 64 18.86 14.28 24.72
C THR A 64 18.50 14.59 23.27
N ASN A 65 17.21 14.82 22.96
CA ASN A 65 16.67 14.91 21.61
C ASN A 65 17.01 13.68 20.76
N THR A 66 16.98 12.49 21.36
CA THR A 66 17.24 11.21 20.69
C THR A 66 16.00 10.34 20.63
N ILE A 67 16.02 9.34 19.74
CA ILE A 67 14.98 8.32 19.62
C ILE A 67 15.61 6.97 19.94
N SER A 68 14.86 6.11 20.62
CA SER A 68 15.09 4.66 20.68
C SER A 68 13.86 3.92 20.16
N ILE A 69 14.03 2.70 19.68
CA ILE A 69 12.96 1.85 19.12
C ILE A 69 12.68 0.69 20.07
N TYR A 70 11.45 0.22 20.07
CA TYR A 70 11.06 -1.01 20.73
C TYR A 70 9.94 -1.64 19.93
N ASN A 71 10.02 -2.93 19.61
CA ASN A 71 8.98 -3.64 18.86
C ASN A 71 8.17 -4.53 19.82
N PRO A 72 6.97 -4.09 20.30
CA PRO A 72 6.12 -4.94 21.12
C PRO A 72 5.73 -6.23 20.39
N LEU A 73 5.39 -7.26 21.15
CA LEU A 73 4.99 -8.55 20.59
C LEU A 73 3.48 -8.63 20.40
N MET A 74 3.04 -9.21 19.29
CA MET A 74 1.65 -9.62 19.04
C MET A 74 1.54 -11.13 19.10
N ILE A 75 0.43 -11.64 19.64
CA ILE A 75 0.16 -13.08 19.72
C ILE A 75 -1.32 -13.37 19.44
N THR A 76 -1.61 -14.56 18.88
CA THR A 76 -2.98 -15.05 18.70
C THR A 76 -3.65 -15.26 20.06
N LYS A 77 -4.93 -14.90 20.19
CA LYS A 77 -5.72 -15.16 21.40
C LYS A 77 -5.65 -16.63 21.82
N GLY A 78 -5.41 -16.86 23.11
CA GLY A 78 -5.27 -18.20 23.69
C GLY A 78 -3.85 -18.77 23.63
N THR A 79 -2.92 -18.09 22.95
CA THR A 79 -1.51 -18.47 22.94
C THR A 79 -0.70 -17.67 23.97
N ILE A 80 0.57 -18.08 24.16
CA ILE A 80 1.55 -17.36 24.96
C ILE A 80 2.83 -17.16 24.13
N PRO A 81 3.60 -16.09 24.40
CA PRO A 81 4.91 -15.90 23.75
C PRO A 81 5.86 -17.08 23.98
N ALA A 82 6.79 -17.32 23.05
CA ALA A 82 7.87 -18.29 23.25
C ALA A 82 8.80 -17.89 24.40
N ILE A 83 8.93 -16.58 24.64
CA ILE A 83 9.65 -15.97 25.75
C ILE A 83 8.94 -14.67 26.16
N LYS A 84 8.99 -14.33 27.45
CA LYS A 84 8.44 -13.05 27.93
C LYS A 84 9.16 -11.88 27.23
N PRO A 85 8.43 -10.89 26.69
CA PRO A 85 9.05 -9.71 26.12
C PRO A 85 9.94 -8.97 27.12
N VAL A 86 11.01 -8.34 26.61
CA VAL A 86 11.92 -7.51 27.42
C VAL A 86 11.17 -6.27 27.90
N VAL A 87 11.27 -5.93 29.19
CA VAL A 87 10.69 -4.68 29.69
C VAL A 87 11.64 -3.53 29.40
N PRO A 88 11.30 -2.57 28.53
CA PRO A 88 12.21 -1.49 28.17
C PRO A 88 12.35 -0.48 29.32
N LYS A 89 13.55 0.06 29.49
CA LYS A 89 13.78 1.22 30.36
C LYS A 89 13.48 2.50 29.57
N LEU A 90 12.42 3.21 29.95
CA LEU A 90 12.06 4.48 29.32
C LEU A 90 12.78 5.66 29.99
N PRO A 91 13.31 6.63 29.21
CA PRO A 91 13.78 7.90 29.75
C PRO A 91 12.68 8.67 30.49
N LYS A 92 13.07 9.48 31.48
CA LYS A 92 12.10 10.32 32.22
C LYS A 92 11.46 11.33 31.27
N GLY A 93 10.14 11.38 31.25
CA GLY A 93 9.39 12.29 30.37
C GLY A 93 9.41 11.88 28.89
N ALA A 94 9.81 10.65 28.58
CA ALA A 94 9.81 10.16 27.21
C ALA A 94 8.42 10.21 26.57
N ILE A 95 8.37 10.54 25.28
CA ILE A 95 7.17 10.53 24.47
C ILE A 95 7.19 9.28 23.60
N VAL A 96 6.23 8.37 23.83
CA VAL A 96 6.12 7.11 23.09
C VAL A 96 5.07 7.24 22.00
N GLY A 97 5.41 6.83 20.78
CA GLY A 97 4.46 6.58 19.70
C GLY A 97 4.45 5.10 19.34
N LEU A 98 3.30 4.60 18.86
CA LEU A 98 3.13 3.24 18.35
C LEU A 98 2.49 3.28 16.97
N TRP A 99 2.96 2.41 16.08
CA TRP A 99 2.41 2.19 14.74
C TRP A 99 2.12 0.72 14.56
N PHE A 100 1.08 0.43 13.80
CA PHE A 100 0.58 -0.92 13.56
C PHE A 100 0.58 -1.16 12.05
N GLY A 101 0.95 -2.38 11.67
CA GLY A 101 0.92 -2.87 10.30
C GLY A 101 0.33 -4.28 10.27
N SER A 102 -0.10 -4.75 9.09
CA SER A 102 -0.62 -6.11 8.92
C SER A 102 -0.36 -6.64 7.54
N ASN A 103 -0.16 -7.95 7.43
CA ASN A 103 -0.14 -8.65 6.15
C ASN A 103 -1.57 -9.08 5.72
N ALA A 104 -2.54 -9.11 6.65
CA ALA A 104 -3.97 -9.24 6.34
C ALA A 104 -4.57 -7.91 5.83
N ASP A 105 -5.82 -7.94 5.37
CA ASP A 105 -6.47 -6.78 4.73
C ASP A 105 -6.78 -5.61 5.67
N THR A 106 -7.24 -5.89 6.90
CA THR A 106 -7.64 -4.83 7.83
C THR A 106 -7.26 -5.15 9.27
N ILE A 107 -6.85 -4.12 10.02
CA ILE A 107 -6.72 -4.17 11.47
C ILE A 107 -7.74 -3.28 12.16
N HIS A 108 -8.29 -3.79 13.27
CA HIS A 108 -9.21 -3.07 14.14
C HIS A 108 -8.69 -3.07 15.58
N LEU A 109 -8.28 -1.90 16.08
CA LEU A 109 -7.76 -1.72 17.42
C LEU A 109 -8.90 -1.67 18.45
N THR A 110 -8.79 -2.48 19.50
CA THR A 110 -9.76 -2.62 20.58
C THR A 110 -9.09 -2.56 21.96
N GLY A 111 -9.88 -2.73 23.03
CA GLY A 111 -9.38 -2.78 24.40
C GLY A 111 -9.25 -1.42 25.09
N SER A 112 -9.04 -1.43 26.41
CA SER A 112 -8.96 -0.22 27.23
C SER A 112 -7.77 0.69 26.86
N GLY A 113 -6.73 0.11 26.24
CA GLY A 113 -5.58 0.82 25.74
C GLY A 113 -5.85 1.76 24.58
N PHE A 114 -6.93 1.55 23.82
CA PHE A 114 -7.22 2.35 22.63
C PHE A 114 -7.30 3.86 22.96
N ASN A 115 -8.11 4.22 23.96
CA ASN A 115 -8.27 5.61 24.37
C ASN A 115 -7.04 6.13 25.12
N ARG A 116 -6.45 5.33 26.00
CA ARG A 116 -5.28 5.73 26.81
C ARG A 116 -4.02 5.93 25.97
N GLY A 117 -3.85 5.11 24.93
CA GLY A 117 -2.80 5.26 23.93
C GLY A 117 -3.04 6.39 22.94
N ARG A 118 -4.22 7.04 22.96
CA ARG A 118 -4.64 8.03 21.97
C ARG A 118 -4.54 7.44 20.55
N CYS A 119 -5.12 6.25 20.39
CA CYS A 119 -5.07 5.50 19.15
C CYS A 119 -6.02 6.09 18.10
N VAL A 120 -5.59 6.01 16.84
CA VAL A 120 -6.33 6.41 15.65
C VAL A 120 -6.23 5.25 14.67
N ASN A 121 -7.36 4.62 14.37
CA ASN A 121 -7.45 3.52 13.40
C ASN A 121 -8.18 3.95 12.12
N GLY A 122 -8.82 5.12 12.09
CA GLY A 122 -9.68 5.48 10.96
C GLY A 122 -10.57 6.68 11.26
N LEU A 123 -11.67 6.77 10.51
CA LEU A 123 -12.74 7.75 10.71
C LEU A 123 -14.07 7.05 10.95
N GLY A 124 -14.58 7.11 12.18
CA GLY A 124 -15.82 6.42 12.56
C GLY A 124 -15.64 4.90 12.47
N ARG A 125 -16.46 4.23 11.66
CA ARG A 125 -16.38 2.78 11.39
C ARG A 125 -15.51 2.43 10.17
N SER A 126 -14.78 3.40 9.63
CA SER A 126 -13.95 3.21 8.44
C SER A 126 -12.49 3.23 8.84
N ASP A 127 -11.92 2.03 9.04
CA ASP A 127 -10.53 1.81 9.41
C ASP A 127 -9.57 2.14 8.25
N PHE A 128 -8.30 2.38 8.54
CA PHE A 128 -7.23 2.60 7.57
C PHE A 128 -6.68 1.28 7.01
N GLY A 129 -7.53 0.27 6.80
CA GLY A 129 -7.09 -1.07 6.37
C GLY A 129 -6.01 -1.64 7.30
N GLN A 130 -4.83 -1.91 6.75
CA GLN A 130 -3.68 -2.52 7.43
C GLN A 130 -2.94 -1.63 8.43
N PHE A 131 -3.30 -0.33 8.53
CA PHE A 131 -2.57 0.66 9.33
C PHE A 131 -3.36 1.18 10.54
N ALA A 132 -2.65 1.46 11.63
CA ALA A 132 -3.15 2.26 12.75
C ALA A 132 -1.98 2.88 13.51
N ALA A 133 -2.26 3.84 14.39
CA ALA A 133 -1.24 4.40 15.27
C ALA A 133 -1.80 4.81 16.62
N CYS A 134 -0.95 4.86 17.64
CA CYS A 134 -1.24 5.43 18.95
C CYS A 134 -0.21 6.53 19.26
N ASN A 135 -0.70 7.74 19.56
CA ASN A 135 0.12 8.90 19.92
C ASN A 135 1.15 9.35 18.86
N GLY A 136 1.04 8.93 17.59
CA GLY A 136 1.99 9.22 16.52
C GLY A 136 2.17 10.72 16.24
N ASP A 137 1.08 11.46 16.13
CA ASP A 137 1.12 12.92 15.90
C ASP A 137 1.81 13.69 17.05
N ALA A 138 1.57 13.30 18.31
CA ALA A 138 2.26 13.91 19.45
C ALA A 138 3.75 13.57 19.46
N PHE A 139 4.10 12.32 19.12
CA PHE A 139 5.48 11.88 18.95
C PHE A 139 6.20 12.74 17.90
N PHE A 140 5.65 12.89 16.68
CA PHE A 140 6.31 13.65 15.62
C PHE A 140 6.47 15.13 15.97
N ARG A 141 5.51 15.74 16.67
CA ARG A 141 5.66 17.10 17.17
C ARG A 141 6.82 17.24 18.16
N ALA A 142 6.99 16.25 19.05
CA ALA A 142 8.07 16.25 20.03
C ALA A 142 9.44 16.02 19.37
N ALA A 143 9.50 15.09 18.40
CA ALA A 143 10.73 14.65 17.74
C ALA A 143 11.29 15.62 16.67
N ARG A 144 10.71 16.82 16.51
CA ARG A 144 11.18 17.81 15.51
C ARG A 144 12.64 18.24 15.66
N LYS A 145 13.21 18.08 16.86
CA LYS A 145 14.58 18.47 17.20
C LYS A 145 15.60 17.33 17.03
N VAL A 146 15.16 16.13 16.65
CA VAL A 146 16.05 14.99 16.45
C VAL A 146 17.02 15.29 15.31
N LYS A 147 18.30 14.99 15.55
CA LYS A 147 19.33 15.06 14.51
C LYS A 147 19.14 13.91 13.54
N LEU A 148 18.96 14.25 12.27
CA LEU A 148 18.80 13.28 11.19
C LEU A 148 20.14 13.04 10.50
N PRO A 149 20.47 11.80 10.11
CA PRO A 149 21.58 11.57 9.20
C PRO A 149 21.23 12.08 7.79
N ASP A 150 22.25 12.39 7.00
CA ASP A 150 22.08 12.68 5.57
C ASP A 150 21.56 11.44 4.81
N LEU A 151 20.82 11.65 3.72
CA LEU A 151 20.29 10.56 2.89
C LEU A 151 21.39 9.67 2.31
N GLY A 152 22.55 10.25 1.99
CA GLY A 152 23.62 9.56 1.28
C GLY A 152 23.38 9.45 -0.23
N THR A 153 24.31 8.78 -0.89
CA THR A 153 24.31 8.54 -2.34
C THR A 153 24.40 7.04 -2.59
N ALA A 154 23.55 6.53 -3.47
CA ALA A 154 23.53 5.13 -3.88
C ALA A 154 24.76 4.78 -4.72
N THR A 155 25.05 3.48 -4.85
CA THR A 155 26.19 2.97 -5.64
C THR A 155 26.17 3.44 -7.10
N ASN A 156 25.00 3.75 -7.65
CA ASN A 156 24.86 4.28 -9.02
C ASN A 156 24.95 5.82 -9.11
N GLY A 157 25.36 6.50 -8.04
CA GLY A 157 25.58 7.95 -8.00
C GLY A 157 24.31 8.78 -7.81
N LEU A 158 23.13 8.16 -7.71
CA LEU A 158 21.88 8.86 -7.46
C LEU A 158 21.64 9.05 -5.95
N PRO A 159 20.88 10.07 -5.52
CA PRO A 159 20.46 10.18 -4.12
C PRO A 159 19.76 8.91 -3.63
N CYS A 160 20.03 8.52 -2.40
CA CYS A 160 19.28 7.45 -1.74
C CYS A 160 17.82 7.88 -1.56
N PRO A 161 16.83 7.00 -1.87
CA PRO A 161 15.43 7.33 -1.75
C PRO A 161 15.00 7.44 -0.29
N THR A 162 13.90 8.16 -0.04
CA THR A 162 13.15 8.08 1.22
C THR A 162 11.84 7.32 1.00
N VAL A 163 11.09 7.06 2.08
CA VAL A 163 9.75 6.44 1.97
C VAL A 163 8.76 7.29 1.16
N ARG A 164 9.06 8.59 0.94
CA ARG A 164 8.24 9.50 0.12
C ARG A 164 8.83 9.76 -1.26
N ASP A 165 9.76 8.91 -1.72
CA ASP A 165 10.23 8.92 -3.09
C ASP A 165 9.33 8.03 -3.96
N PHE A 166 8.94 8.51 -5.14
CA PHE A 166 8.11 7.75 -6.07
C PHE A 166 8.79 6.49 -6.63
N SER A 167 10.08 6.26 -6.38
CA SER A 167 10.76 4.99 -6.69
C SER A 167 10.53 3.89 -5.66
N ILE A 168 10.09 4.23 -4.44
CA ILE A 168 9.59 3.25 -3.48
C ILE A 168 8.13 3.03 -3.86
N VAL A 169 7.94 2.20 -4.88
CA VAL A 169 6.65 2.10 -5.56
C VAL A 169 5.66 1.32 -4.71
N ASP A 170 4.70 2.07 -4.22
CA ASP A 170 3.46 1.58 -3.65
C ASP A 170 2.31 2.52 -4.03
N GLN A 171 1.08 1.99 -4.03
CA GLN A 171 -0.14 2.76 -4.27
C GLN A 171 -0.49 3.68 -3.08
N ASP A 172 0.10 3.44 -1.91
CA ASP A 172 -0.24 4.07 -0.63
C ASP A 172 0.99 4.27 0.29
N GLN A 173 1.92 5.17 -0.10
CA GLN A 173 3.15 5.43 0.69
C GLN A 173 2.87 5.70 2.17
N SER A 174 3.83 5.33 3.00
CA SER A 174 3.83 5.55 4.44
C SER A 174 2.86 4.64 5.17
N ASP A 175 2.65 3.42 4.67
CA ASP A 175 1.97 2.36 5.40
C ASP A 175 2.94 1.48 6.21
N ASN A 176 2.35 0.63 7.07
CA ASN A 176 3.00 -0.53 7.69
C ASN A 176 4.26 -0.21 8.56
N VAL A 177 4.93 -1.22 9.10
CA VAL A 177 6.03 -1.04 10.05
C VAL A 177 7.25 -1.87 9.68
N ALA A 178 8.42 -1.56 10.24
CA ALA A 178 9.64 -2.34 10.03
C ALA A 178 9.82 -3.49 11.04
N THR A 179 8.79 -3.77 11.85
CA THR A 179 8.83 -4.84 12.85
C THR A 179 8.86 -6.21 12.19
N SER A 180 9.59 -7.13 12.82
CA SER A 180 9.58 -8.55 12.50
C SER A 180 9.55 -9.37 13.80
N TYR A 181 9.05 -10.60 13.70
CA TYR A 181 9.03 -11.56 14.80
C TYR A 181 9.71 -12.85 14.40
N ILE A 182 10.17 -13.60 15.40
CA ILE A 182 10.66 -14.97 15.20
C ILE A 182 9.49 -15.93 15.40
N ILE A 183 9.29 -16.84 14.46
CA ILE A 183 8.44 -18.02 14.61
C ILE A 183 9.30 -19.11 15.23
N ALA A 184 9.16 -19.32 16.55
CA ALA A 184 9.90 -20.39 17.21
C ALA A 184 9.37 -21.76 16.76
N SER A 185 10.24 -22.76 16.73
CA SER A 185 9.89 -24.16 16.42
C SER A 185 8.77 -24.74 17.28
N THR A 186 8.50 -24.14 18.44
CA THR A 186 7.37 -24.46 19.33
C THR A 186 6.02 -23.96 18.82
N GLY A 187 5.94 -23.32 17.64
CA GLY A 187 4.72 -22.68 17.15
C GLY A 187 4.31 -21.47 18.00
N ARG A 188 5.28 -20.63 18.40
CA ARG A 188 5.05 -19.44 19.21
C ARG A 188 5.92 -18.29 18.73
N LEU A 189 5.43 -17.07 18.88
CA LEU A 189 6.19 -15.88 18.50
C LEU A 189 7.13 -15.39 19.61
N ALA A 190 8.26 -14.82 19.20
CA ALA A 190 9.19 -14.06 20.04
C ALA A 190 9.59 -12.74 19.35
N GLN A 191 10.03 -11.76 20.16
CA GLN A 191 10.67 -10.55 19.62
C GLN A 191 11.94 -10.93 18.86
N ASN A 192 12.19 -10.27 17.72
CA ASN A 192 13.32 -10.56 16.86
C ASN A 192 14.64 -9.93 17.35
N THR A 193 15.20 -10.45 18.45
CA THR A 193 16.47 -10.01 19.04
C THR A 193 17.60 -11.00 18.73
N ALA A 194 18.85 -10.56 18.82
CA ALA A 194 20.01 -11.44 18.61
C ALA A 194 20.01 -12.64 19.57
N GLU A 195 19.63 -12.42 20.84
CA GLU A 195 19.49 -13.50 21.83
C GLU A 195 18.39 -14.50 21.45
N ASN A 196 17.22 -14.00 21.05
CA ASN A 196 16.11 -14.87 20.69
C ASN A 196 16.40 -15.65 19.40
N ARG A 197 17.14 -15.08 18.43
CA ARG A 197 17.59 -15.82 17.23
C ARG A 197 18.49 -16.99 17.58
N ARG A 198 19.43 -16.81 18.52
CA ARG A 198 20.30 -17.91 19.00
C ARG A 198 19.49 -19.03 19.66
N LYS A 199 18.37 -18.68 20.31
CA LYS A 199 17.54 -19.63 21.06
C LYS A 199 16.50 -20.35 20.20
N PHE A 200 15.89 -19.65 19.25
CA PHE A 200 14.71 -20.13 18.52
C PHE A 200 14.92 -20.28 17.01
N GLY A 201 16.07 -19.85 16.48
CA GLY A 201 16.37 -19.87 15.05
C GLY A 201 16.03 -18.55 14.34
N VAL A 202 16.04 -18.60 13.01
CA VAL A 202 15.91 -17.44 12.12
C VAL A 202 14.69 -17.53 11.20
N ASP A 203 13.70 -18.34 11.56
CA ASP A 203 12.40 -18.31 10.90
C ASP A 203 11.70 -17.00 11.31
N ILE A 204 11.66 -16.05 10.37
CA ILE A 204 11.28 -14.66 10.62
C ILE A 204 10.08 -14.32 9.76
N VAL A 205 9.06 -13.74 10.40
CA VAL A 205 7.94 -13.10 9.73
C VAL A 205 8.11 -11.59 9.77
N GLU A 206 7.97 -10.95 8.61
CA GLU A 206 8.17 -9.51 8.41
C GLU A 206 6.89 -8.86 7.88
N ASN A 207 6.73 -7.56 8.13
CA ASN A 207 5.71 -6.74 7.49
C ASN A 207 6.29 -6.15 6.20
N MET A 208 5.78 -6.58 5.04
CA MET A 208 6.51 -6.49 3.77
C MET A 208 6.17 -5.28 2.89
N SER A 209 5.39 -4.30 3.40
CA SER A 209 5.01 -3.10 2.64
C SER A 209 6.03 -1.95 2.74
N ASP A 210 5.64 -0.69 2.52
CA ASP A 210 6.51 0.48 2.24
C ASP A 210 7.77 0.59 3.08
N ASN A 211 7.63 0.51 4.41
CA ASN A 211 8.75 0.69 5.31
C ASN A 211 9.73 -0.51 5.22
N GLY A 212 9.21 -1.72 5.03
CA GLY A 212 10.01 -2.90 4.70
C GLY A 212 10.64 -2.81 3.30
N LEU A 213 9.88 -2.31 2.33
CA LEU A 213 10.30 -2.13 0.94
C LEU A 213 11.42 -1.11 0.81
N LEU A 214 11.33 0.01 1.54
CA LEU A 214 12.40 1.00 1.64
C LEU A 214 13.68 0.36 2.17
N ILE A 215 13.62 -0.44 3.24
CA ILE A 215 14.80 -1.09 3.83
C ILE A 215 15.49 -2.00 2.81
N LYS A 216 14.72 -2.86 2.13
CA LYS A 216 15.25 -3.77 1.10
C LYS A 216 15.85 -2.97 -0.08
N THR A 217 15.20 -1.87 -0.46
CA THR A 217 15.69 -0.98 -1.52
C THR A 217 16.98 -0.26 -1.14
N LEU A 218 17.05 0.34 0.05
CA LEU A 218 18.27 1.00 0.54
C LEU A 218 19.45 0.02 0.58
N SER A 219 19.23 -1.19 1.09
CA SER A 219 20.25 -2.25 1.12
C SER A 219 20.75 -2.59 -0.29
N ALA A 220 19.84 -2.83 -1.24
CA ALA A 220 20.20 -3.13 -2.63
C ALA A 220 20.99 -1.99 -3.30
N LEU A 221 20.69 -0.74 -2.94
CA LEU A 221 21.35 0.46 -3.48
C LEU A 221 22.67 0.82 -2.80
N GLY A 222 23.09 0.10 -1.74
CA GLY A 222 24.26 0.46 -0.93
C GLY A 222 24.03 1.68 -0.01
N CYS A 223 22.77 2.05 0.19
CA CYS A 223 22.37 3.15 1.06
C CYS A 223 22.21 2.69 2.51
N LYS A 224 22.33 3.65 3.46
CA LYS A 224 22.18 3.38 4.89
C LYS A 224 20.84 3.91 5.40
N PRO A 225 20.02 3.09 6.09
CA PRO A 225 18.80 3.58 6.72
C PRO A 225 19.13 4.44 7.95
N PHE A 226 18.22 5.33 8.33
CA PHE A 226 18.26 5.94 9.65
C PHE A 226 17.91 4.89 10.71
N THR A 227 18.82 4.64 11.64
CA THR A 227 18.62 3.68 12.73
C THR A 227 18.73 4.34 14.09
N ALA A 228 18.07 3.74 15.08
CA ALA A 228 18.13 4.11 16.49
C ALA A 228 18.35 2.85 17.36
N PRO A 229 18.83 3.00 18.61
CA PRO A 229 19.00 1.87 19.53
C PRO A 229 17.71 1.08 19.73
N ASP A 230 17.80 -0.24 19.72
CA ASP A 230 16.68 -1.14 20.07
C ASP A 230 16.67 -1.38 21.59
N LEU A 231 15.58 -1.01 22.27
CA LEU A 231 15.42 -1.24 23.70
C LEU A 231 15.07 -2.70 24.04
N ALA A 232 14.69 -3.51 23.07
CA ALA A 232 14.49 -4.95 23.23
C ALA A 232 15.79 -5.76 23.01
N ASP A 233 16.79 -5.18 22.34
CA ASP A 233 18.05 -5.84 21.98
C ASP A 233 19.25 -4.90 22.24
N PRO A 234 19.72 -4.77 23.49
CA PRO A 234 20.77 -3.82 23.86
C PRO A 234 22.04 -3.97 23.01
N GLY A 235 22.51 -2.84 22.46
CA GLY A 235 23.65 -2.80 21.53
C GLY A 235 23.26 -2.93 20.05
N SER A 236 22.05 -3.39 19.76
CA SER A 236 21.49 -3.41 18.41
C SER A 236 20.92 -2.04 18.02
N ARG A 237 20.87 -1.80 16.71
CA ARG A 237 20.23 -0.63 16.11
C ARG A 237 19.34 -1.07 14.97
N ILE A 238 18.12 -0.56 14.96
CA ILE A 238 17.12 -0.89 13.94
C ILE A 238 16.50 0.38 13.37
N THR A 239 15.92 0.27 12.18
CA THR A 239 15.07 1.33 11.63
C THR A 239 13.63 1.18 12.12
N ALA A 240 12.81 2.20 11.86
CA ALA A 240 11.39 2.20 12.14
C ALA A 240 10.64 3.18 11.23
N LEU A 241 9.33 2.96 11.04
CA LEU A 241 8.47 3.92 10.32
C LEU A 241 8.69 5.37 10.77
N PRO A 242 8.64 5.73 12.06
CA PRO A 242 8.84 7.11 12.47
C PRO A 242 10.20 7.69 12.10
N LEU A 243 11.27 6.88 12.02
CA LEU A 243 12.58 7.35 11.58
C LEU A 243 12.56 7.66 10.08
N ASN A 244 11.97 6.77 9.29
CA ASN A 244 11.81 6.94 7.85
C ASN A 244 10.95 8.17 7.52
N GLU A 245 9.87 8.40 8.26
CA GLU A 245 8.99 9.57 8.08
C GLU A 245 9.63 10.89 8.51
N LEU A 246 10.43 10.91 9.58
CA LEU A 246 11.19 12.10 9.97
C LEU A 246 12.21 12.48 8.89
N MET A 247 12.93 11.47 8.38
CA MET A 247 13.88 11.64 7.28
C MET A 247 13.19 12.15 6.02
N ALA A 248 12.10 11.52 5.60
CA ALA A 248 11.37 11.92 4.40
C ALA A 248 10.75 13.31 4.52
N ASN A 249 10.15 13.65 5.67
CA ASN A 249 9.59 14.99 5.90
C ASN A 249 10.64 16.10 5.77
N LYS A 250 11.88 15.84 6.20
CA LYS A 250 12.94 16.85 6.23
C LYS A 250 13.78 16.90 4.95
N LEU A 251 14.05 15.74 4.33
CA LEU A 251 15.10 15.59 3.31
C LEU A 251 14.57 15.23 1.92
N GLN A 252 13.33 14.72 1.78
CA GLN A 252 12.76 14.45 0.46
C GLN A 252 12.52 15.76 -0.30
N LYS A 253 13.09 15.86 -1.51
CA LYS A 253 12.85 16.98 -2.42
C LYS A 253 11.58 16.75 -3.23
N ALA A 254 10.97 17.84 -3.70
CA ALA A 254 9.80 17.76 -4.55
C ALA A 254 10.08 17.04 -5.90
N PRO A 255 9.12 16.26 -6.42
CA PRO A 255 7.82 15.99 -5.82
C PRO A 255 7.92 14.96 -4.68
N VAL A 256 7.10 15.17 -3.65
CA VAL A 256 7.04 14.33 -2.45
C VAL A 256 5.82 13.41 -2.57
N ALA A 257 6.00 12.10 -2.46
CA ALA A 257 4.90 11.15 -2.40
C ALA A 257 4.20 11.28 -1.03
N LEU A 258 3.02 11.89 -1.06
CA LEU A 258 2.12 11.99 0.10
C LEU A 258 0.91 11.09 -0.16
N VAL A 259 0.35 10.51 0.90
CA VAL A 259 -0.85 9.65 0.86
C VAL A 259 -1.98 10.40 0.15
N PRO A 260 -2.40 10.02 -1.07
CA PRO A 260 -3.42 10.77 -1.80
C PRO A 260 -4.81 10.64 -1.16
N ILE A 261 -5.73 11.54 -1.50
CA ILE A 261 -7.11 11.49 -0.94
C ILE A 261 -7.95 10.32 -1.46
N ASP A 262 -7.54 9.72 -2.59
CA ASP A 262 -8.20 8.55 -3.20
C ASP A 262 -7.45 7.25 -2.87
N ASP A 263 -6.48 7.32 -1.96
CA ASP A 263 -5.79 6.16 -1.41
C ASP A 263 -6.80 5.18 -0.78
N PRO A 264 -6.75 3.88 -1.13
CA PRO A 264 -7.69 2.87 -0.62
C PRO A 264 -7.83 2.86 0.91
N MET A 265 -6.74 3.13 1.64
CA MET A 265 -6.70 3.15 3.09
C MET A 265 -7.42 4.37 3.66
N THR A 266 -7.64 5.42 2.86
CA THR A 266 -8.25 6.68 3.30
C THR A 266 -9.62 6.96 2.68
N LEU A 267 -10.15 6.03 1.88
CA LEU A 267 -11.52 6.09 1.37
C LEU A 267 -12.55 5.89 2.48
N VAL A 268 -13.72 6.53 2.33
CA VAL A 268 -14.91 6.26 3.13
C VAL A 268 -16.02 5.82 2.17
N ASN A 269 -16.52 4.60 2.33
CA ASN A 269 -17.48 3.98 1.42
C ASN A 269 -17.04 4.05 -0.06
N GLY A 270 -15.75 3.76 -0.30
CA GLY A 270 -15.15 3.81 -1.64
C GLY A 270 -15.00 5.22 -2.22
N LYS A 271 -15.19 6.28 -1.43
CA LYS A 271 -15.09 7.67 -1.90
C LYS A 271 -13.95 8.44 -1.22
N PRO A 272 -13.31 9.39 -1.92
CA PRO A 272 -12.22 10.19 -1.37
C PRO A 272 -12.65 10.99 -0.14
N ASN A 273 -11.79 11.08 0.88
CA ASN A 273 -12.16 11.75 2.13
C ASN A 273 -11.00 12.49 2.79
N VAL A 274 -10.95 13.82 2.60
CA VAL A 274 -9.91 14.71 3.17
C VAL A 274 -9.72 14.54 4.67
N ARG A 275 -10.81 14.35 5.43
CA ARG A 275 -10.74 14.23 6.89
C ARG A 275 -10.05 12.92 7.29
N LYS A 276 -10.42 11.80 6.66
CA LYS A 276 -9.78 10.50 6.91
C LYS A 276 -8.31 10.52 6.46
N THR A 277 -8.00 11.05 5.27
CA THR A 277 -6.62 11.21 4.80
C THR A 277 -5.81 12.12 5.72
N THR A 278 -6.37 13.21 6.23
CA THR A 278 -5.67 14.10 7.19
C THR A 278 -5.39 13.39 8.52
N LEU A 279 -6.32 12.55 9.00
CA LEU A 279 -6.09 11.75 10.21
C LEU A 279 -4.92 10.78 10.00
N TYR A 280 -4.88 10.08 8.86
CA TYR A 280 -3.78 9.20 8.46
C TYR A 280 -2.46 9.97 8.39
N ARG A 281 -2.40 11.03 7.58
CA ARG A 281 -1.20 11.84 7.33
C ARG A 281 -0.55 12.38 8.61
N ARG A 282 -1.37 12.79 9.60
CA ARG A 282 -0.85 13.22 10.92
C ARG A 282 -0.11 12.11 11.65
N GLN A 283 -0.53 10.85 11.49
CA GLN A 283 0.13 9.70 12.10
C GLN A 283 1.43 9.30 11.39
N VAL A 284 1.76 9.91 10.25
CA VAL A 284 2.99 9.64 9.48
C VAL A 284 3.75 10.92 9.15
N ASN A 285 3.57 11.98 9.96
CA ASN A 285 4.27 13.26 9.83
C ASN A 285 4.12 13.93 8.44
N GLN A 286 2.99 13.72 7.77
CA GLN A 286 2.65 14.40 6.52
C GLN A 286 1.78 15.63 6.80
N PRO A 287 1.82 16.67 5.95
CA PRO A 287 0.93 17.82 6.08
C PRO A 287 -0.55 17.40 5.90
N PRO A 288 -1.51 18.16 6.44
CA PRO A 288 -2.93 17.92 6.21
C PRO A 288 -3.27 17.80 4.73
N ALA A 289 -4.23 16.93 4.39
CA ALA A 289 -4.65 16.74 3.00
C ALA A 289 -5.53 17.90 2.51
N SER A 290 -5.50 18.13 1.20
CA SER A 290 -6.22 19.19 0.49
C SER A 290 -6.73 18.68 -0.86
N LEU A 291 -8.03 18.88 -1.14
CA LEU A 291 -8.64 18.51 -2.43
C LEU A 291 -7.90 19.09 -3.64
N ARG A 292 -7.30 20.28 -3.49
CA ARG A 292 -6.65 20.99 -4.59
C ARG A 292 -5.34 20.33 -5.03
N ASN A 293 -4.58 19.81 -4.07
CA ASN A 293 -3.19 19.42 -4.29
C ASN A 293 -2.94 17.91 -4.17
N ASP A 294 -3.84 17.18 -3.48
CA ASP A 294 -3.61 15.79 -3.08
C ASP A 294 -4.50 14.77 -3.80
N ASN A 295 -5.07 15.16 -4.95
CA ASN A 295 -5.81 14.23 -5.80
C ASN A 295 -4.87 13.22 -6.49
N SER A 296 -5.41 12.04 -6.82
CA SER A 296 -4.61 10.97 -7.41
C SER A 296 -4.13 11.27 -8.83
N VAL A 297 -4.70 12.25 -9.54
CA VAL A 297 -4.18 12.65 -10.87
C VAL A 297 -2.78 13.26 -10.74
N SER A 298 -2.57 14.16 -9.79
CA SER A 298 -1.25 14.74 -9.53
C SER A 298 -0.25 13.68 -9.08
N TYR A 299 -0.67 12.79 -8.20
CA TYR A 299 0.12 11.65 -7.76
C TYR A 299 0.54 10.76 -8.95
N CYS A 300 -0.43 10.34 -9.78
CA CYS A 300 -0.20 9.52 -10.96
C CYS A 300 0.73 10.18 -11.98
N LYS A 301 0.68 11.51 -12.14
CA LYS A 301 1.63 12.24 -12.99
C LYS A 301 3.05 12.17 -12.44
N ASN A 302 3.22 12.30 -11.13
CA ASN A 302 4.54 12.25 -10.50
C ASN A 302 5.13 10.84 -10.54
N ILE A 303 4.34 9.81 -10.24
CA ILE A 303 4.83 8.42 -10.29
C ILE A 303 5.17 8.02 -11.74
N LEU A 304 4.38 8.41 -12.73
CA LEU A 304 4.69 8.20 -14.16
C LEU A 304 6.01 8.87 -14.56
N LYS A 305 6.28 10.06 -14.02
CA LYS A 305 7.48 10.85 -14.36
C LYS A 305 8.75 10.29 -13.72
N ILE A 306 8.65 9.65 -12.56
CA ILE A 306 9.83 9.31 -11.74
C ILE A 306 10.11 7.82 -11.70
N ALA A 307 9.09 7.00 -11.40
CA ALA A 307 9.30 5.60 -11.07
C ALA A 307 9.93 4.81 -12.23
N PRO A 308 9.45 4.88 -13.49
CA PRO A 308 10.02 4.08 -14.58
C PRO A 308 11.52 4.32 -14.80
N ASP A 309 11.92 5.60 -14.85
CA ASP A 309 13.32 5.98 -15.09
C ASP A 309 14.22 5.62 -13.91
N ARG A 310 13.74 5.81 -12.68
CA ARG A 310 14.52 5.45 -11.48
C ARG A 310 14.70 3.94 -11.36
N LEU A 311 13.63 3.16 -11.53
CA LEU A 311 13.70 1.70 -11.51
C LEU A 311 14.61 1.14 -12.62
N ALA A 312 14.60 1.76 -13.81
CA ALA A 312 15.51 1.37 -14.88
C ALA A 312 16.99 1.57 -14.52
N LYS A 313 17.33 2.71 -13.88
CA LYS A 313 18.70 3.02 -13.42
C LYS A 313 19.15 2.17 -12.24
N ASP A 314 18.22 1.78 -11.37
CA ASP A 314 18.50 0.95 -10.21
C ASP A 314 18.56 -0.55 -10.55
N LYS A 315 18.07 -0.96 -11.73
CA LYS A 315 17.92 -2.37 -12.15
C LYS A 315 19.16 -3.22 -11.91
N GLN A 316 20.35 -2.75 -12.25
CA GLN A 316 21.58 -3.54 -12.11
C GLN A 316 21.89 -3.93 -10.66
N LEU A 317 21.36 -3.15 -9.71
CA LEU A 317 21.50 -3.38 -8.27
C LEU A 317 20.29 -4.18 -7.74
N THR A 318 19.06 -3.75 -8.06
CA THR A 318 17.84 -4.34 -7.51
C THR A 318 17.47 -5.70 -8.11
N ILE A 319 17.94 -6.05 -9.30
CA ILE A 319 17.74 -7.40 -9.87
C ILE A 319 18.49 -8.49 -9.07
N LYS A 320 19.55 -8.12 -8.35
CA LYS A 320 20.37 -9.03 -7.54
C LYS A 320 19.81 -9.25 -6.13
N ALA A 321 18.90 -8.40 -5.70
CA ALA A 321 18.27 -8.49 -4.39
C ALA A 321 17.04 -9.41 -4.43
N SER A 322 16.86 -10.18 -3.37
CA SER A 322 15.68 -11.05 -3.19
C SER A 322 14.39 -10.24 -3.24
N SER A 323 13.34 -10.84 -3.80
CA SER A 323 12.01 -10.25 -3.77
C SER A 323 11.47 -10.14 -2.34
N PRO A 324 10.78 -9.04 -1.99
CA PRO A 324 9.95 -8.99 -0.79
C PRO A 324 8.86 -10.07 -0.80
N ASP A 325 8.22 -10.31 -1.94
CA ASP A 325 7.20 -11.35 -2.12
C ASP A 325 7.51 -12.18 -3.39
N PRO A 326 7.99 -13.43 -3.23
CA PRO A 326 8.25 -14.34 -4.34
C PRO A 326 7.01 -14.72 -5.17
N GLU A 327 5.79 -14.55 -4.64
CA GLU A 327 4.54 -14.78 -5.39
C GLU A 327 4.21 -13.60 -6.32
N VAL A 328 4.84 -12.43 -6.12
CA VAL A 328 4.63 -11.22 -6.95
C VAL A 328 5.77 -11.03 -7.96
N GLY A 329 7.02 -11.21 -7.53
CA GLY A 329 8.20 -11.08 -8.38
C GLY A 329 9.36 -11.94 -7.90
N ASN A 330 10.26 -12.34 -8.79
CA ASN A 330 11.41 -13.17 -8.44
C ASN A 330 12.67 -12.40 -7.98
N SER A 331 12.62 -11.07 -7.99
CA SER A 331 13.68 -10.17 -7.51
C SER A 331 13.06 -8.86 -7.01
N LEU A 332 13.81 -8.04 -6.27
CA LEU A 332 13.33 -6.71 -5.88
C LEU A 332 12.98 -5.85 -7.10
N PHE A 333 13.75 -5.93 -8.18
CA PHE A 333 13.45 -5.21 -9.42
C PHE A 333 12.08 -5.60 -10.02
N THR A 334 11.83 -6.91 -10.17
CA THR A 334 10.58 -7.40 -10.76
C THR A 334 9.39 -7.20 -9.83
N PHE A 335 9.59 -7.24 -8.51
CA PHE A 335 8.58 -6.87 -7.52
C PHE A 335 8.20 -5.38 -7.63
N LEU A 336 9.17 -4.46 -7.64
CA LEU A 336 8.92 -3.02 -7.78
C LEU A 336 8.20 -2.70 -9.11
N ALA A 337 8.59 -3.37 -10.19
CA ALA A 337 7.89 -3.23 -11.47
C ALA A 337 6.45 -3.76 -11.41
N ALA A 338 6.21 -4.88 -10.73
CA ALA A 338 4.86 -5.42 -10.53
C ALA A 338 3.98 -4.49 -9.67
N ARG A 339 4.53 -3.90 -8.60
CA ARG A 339 3.84 -2.87 -7.79
C ARG A 339 3.50 -1.63 -8.63
N LEU A 340 4.42 -1.20 -9.50
CA LEU A 340 4.16 -0.09 -10.42
C LEU A 340 3.03 -0.41 -11.39
N ASP A 341 3.02 -1.61 -11.97
CA ASP A 341 1.94 -2.03 -12.86
C ASP A 341 0.59 -2.10 -12.12
N LYS A 342 0.56 -2.64 -10.89
CA LYS A 342 -0.63 -2.64 -10.02
C LYS A 342 -1.12 -1.23 -9.73
N THR A 343 -0.23 -0.29 -9.39
CA THR A 343 -0.57 1.12 -9.14
C THR A 343 -1.22 1.78 -10.35
N PHE A 344 -0.80 1.39 -11.56
CA PHE A 344 -1.42 1.85 -12.81
C PHE A 344 -2.75 1.16 -13.15
N GLY A 345 -3.01 -0.01 -12.58
CA GLY A 345 -4.19 -0.83 -12.81
C GLY A 345 -5.37 -0.52 -11.86
N PRO A 346 -6.53 -1.14 -12.11
CA PRO A 346 -7.76 -0.91 -11.34
C PRO A 346 -7.71 -1.43 -9.90
N GLU A 347 -6.73 -2.29 -9.57
CA GLU A 347 -6.49 -2.82 -8.23
C GLU A 347 -5.64 -1.88 -7.34
N GLY A 348 -5.13 -0.79 -7.92
CA GLY A 348 -4.44 0.28 -7.21
C GLY A 348 -5.11 1.64 -7.43
N LEU A 349 -4.34 2.68 -7.76
CA LEU A 349 -4.86 4.03 -7.99
C LEU A 349 -5.53 4.21 -9.37
N ASP A 350 -5.49 3.21 -10.25
CA ASP A 350 -5.97 3.27 -11.63
C ASP A 350 -5.42 4.48 -12.40
N CYS A 351 -4.10 4.70 -12.29
CA CYS A 351 -3.43 5.80 -13.00
C CYS A 351 -3.65 5.74 -14.51
N SER A 352 -3.84 4.54 -15.07
CA SER A 352 -4.16 4.36 -16.48
C SER A 352 -5.49 5.02 -16.85
N LYS A 353 -6.54 4.89 -16.03
CA LYS A 353 -7.82 5.59 -16.22
C LYS A 353 -7.70 7.07 -15.91
N LEU A 354 -7.09 7.44 -14.78
CA LEU A 354 -6.96 8.84 -14.35
C LEU A 354 -6.19 9.71 -15.35
N LEU A 355 -5.18 9.15 -16.02
CA LEU A 355 -4.37 9.85 -17.01
C LEU A 355 -4.78 9.59 -18.46
N ASN A 356 -5.71 8.66 -18.70
CA ASN A 356 -6.07 8.16 -20.03
C ASN A 356 -4.85 7.64 -20.82
N LEU A 357 -4.00 6.87 -20.16
CA LEU A 357 -2.77 6.29 -20.70
C LEU A 357 -2.74 4.77 -20.50
N ASN A 358 -2.01 4.06 -21.37
CA ASN A 358 -1.61 2.68 -21.10
C ASN A 358 -0.50 2.67 -20.03
N SER A 359 -0.45 1.60 -19.21
CA SER A 359 0.63 1.37 -18.25
C SER A 359 1.99 1.49 -18.95
N PRO A 360 2.97 2.22 -18.37
CA PRO A 360 4.33 2.27 -18.90
C PRO A 360 5.12 0.99 -18.59
N VAL A 361 4.55 0.05 -17.85
CA VAL A 361 5.22 -1.19 -17.42
C VAL A 361 4.84 -2.32 -18.36
N VAL A 362 5.84 -3.08 -18.81
CA VAL A 362 5.63 -4.35 -19.51
C VAL A 362 6.31 -5.44 -18.71
N LEU A 363 5.50 -6.31 -18.11
CA LEU A 363 5.96 -7.45 -17.34
C LEU A 363 6.02 -8.70 -18.21
N THR A 364 7.07 -9.50 -18.00
CA THR A 364 7.09 -10.92 -18.37
C THR A 364 6.76 -11.70 -17.12
N LYS A 365 5.74 -12.57 -17.20
CA LYS A 365 5.28 -13.40 -16.10
C LYS A 365 5.53 -14.87 -16.40
N ASP A 366 5.79 -15.67 -15.37
CA ASP A 366 5.81 -17.12 -15.50
C ASP A 366 4.40 -17.73 -15.55
N ALA A 367 4.31 -19.06 -15.58
CA ALA A 367 3.04 -19.77 -15.62
C ALA A 367 2.16 -19.57 -14.37
N LYS A 368 2.74 -19.09 -13.25
CA LYS A 368 2.04 -18.78 -12.00
C LYS A 368 1.66 -17.30 -11.89
N GLY A 369 2.02 -16.47 -12.88
CA GLY A 369 1.76 -15.04 -12.87
C GLY A 369 2.83 -14.20 -12.17
N VAL A 370 3.93 -14.82 -11.71
CA VAL A 370 5.03 -14.13 -11.02
C VAL A 370 5.85 -13.34 -12.02
N ALA A 371 6.15 -12.07 -11.72
CA ALA A 371 6.99 -11.24 -12.59
C ALA A 371 8.45 -11.76 -12.60
N THR A 372 8.93 -12.16 -13.77
CA THR A 372 10.29 -12.69 -13.98
C THR A 372 11.18 -11.75 -14.78
N ALA A 373 10.59 -10.82 -15.54
CA ALA A 373 11.29 -9.70 -16.14
C ALA A 373 10.36 -8.48 -16.26
N ALA A 374 10.96 -7.30 -16.40
CA ALA A 374 10.22 -6.07 -16.66
C ALA A 374 11.02 -5.14 -17.57
N ARG A 375 10.29 -4.35 -18.37
CA ARG A 375 10.82 -3.21 -19.12
C ARG A 375 9.83 -2.05 -19.03
N PHE A 376 10.35 -0.84 -19.16
CA PHE A 376 9.56 0.38 -19.14
C PHE A 376 9.48 0.97 -20.55
N VAL A 377 8.27 1.37 -20.94
CA VAL A 377 7.98 2.00 -22.23
C VAL A 377 7.41 3.39 -22.02
N ARG A 378 7.51 4.22 -23.06
CA ARG A 378 6.81 5.50 -23.06
C ARG A 378 5.31 5.25 -22.96
N ALA A 379 4.66 5.87 -21.97
CA ALA A 379 3.21 5.81 -21.85
C ALA A 379 2.54 6.43 -23.09
N THR A 380 1.53 5.73 -23.61
CA THR A 380 0.76 6.14 -24.79
C THR A 380 -0.70 6.35 -24.43
N ARG A 381 -1.40 7.26 -25.11
CA ARG A 381 -2.86 7.42 -24.93
C ARG A 381 -3.61 6.12 -25.18
N LYS A 382 -4.61 5.82 -24.35
CA LYS A 382 -5.57 4.76 -24.66
C LYS A 382 -6.28 5.12 -25.96
N ARG A 383 -6.37 4.17 -26.90
CA ARG A 383 -7.19 4.38 -28.11
C ARG A 383 -8.66 4.44 -27.69
N PRO A 384 -9.48 5.32 -28.31
CA PRO A 384 -10.92 5.29 -28.09
C PRO A 384 -11.44 3.89 -28.41
N GLU A 385 -12.21 3.31 -27.51
CA GLU A 385 -12.89 2.05 -27.78
C GLU A 385 -13.78 2.24 -29.00
N ARG A 386 -13.49 1.53 -30.10
CA ARG A 386 -14.31 1.60 -31.31
C ARG A 386 -15.62 0.90 -30.99
N VAL A 387 -16.66 1.65 -30.62
CA VAL A 387 -18.02 1.13 -30.54
C VAL A 387 -18.36 0.52 -31.92
N PRO A 388 -18.65 -0.78 -32.01
CA PRO A 388 -19.07 -1.37 -33.27
C PRO A 388 -20.35 -0.64 -33.72
N ARG A 389 -20.29 0.04 -34.87
CA ARG A 389 -21.51 0.56 -35.50
C ARG A 389 -22.44 -0.63 -35.70
N LYS A 390 -23.55 -0.68 -34.96
CA LYS A 390 -24.66 -1.59 -35.27
C LYS A 390 -25.02 -1.35 -36.73
N ARG A 391 -24.74 -2.32 -37.61
CA ARG A 391 -25.24 -2.29 -38.99
C ARG A 391 -26.76 -2.35 -38.88
N HIS A 392 -27.44 -1.22 -39.03
CA HIS A 392 -28.88 -1.25 -39.29
C HIS A 392 -29.09 -2.03 -40.58
N PRO A 393 -29.92 -3.09 -40.59
CA PRO A 393 -30.30 -3.76 -41.81
C PRO A 393 -30.86 -2.70 -42.77
N ARG A 394 -30.28 -2.59 -43.97
CA ARG A 394 -30.91 -1.78 -45.03
C ARG A 394 -32.33 -2.33 -45.24
N PRO A 395 -33.37 -1.47 -45.31
CA PRO A 395 -34.70 -1.91 -45.68
C PRO A 395 -34.62 -2.69 -47.00
N ARG A 396 -35.17 -3.90 -47.04
CA ARG A 396 -35.31 -4.65 -48.28
C ARG A 396 -36.26 -3.87 -49.19
N VAL A 397 -35.73 -3.24 -50.22
CA VAL A 397 -36.53 -2.66 -51.31
C VAL A 397 -37.32 -3.80 -51.97
N PRO A 398 -38.65 -3.72 -52.08
CA PRO A 398 -39.43 -4.73 -52.77
C PRO A 398 -39.05 -4.78 -54.25
N ARG A 399 -38.73 -5.97 -54.77
CA ARG A 399 -38.54 -6.21 -56.21
C ARG A 399 -39.82 -5.83 -56.95
N ARG A 400 -39.78 -4.75 -57.75
CA ARG A 400 -40.81 -4.41 -58.74
C ARG A 400 -40.93 -5.55 -59.75
N ARG A 401 -42.06 -6.27 -59.71
CA ARG A 401 -42.51 -7.13 -60.82
C ARG A 401 -42.79 -6.23 -62.03
N ARG A 402 -42.12 -6.48 -63.15
CA ARG A 402 -42.52 -5.96 -64.47
C ARG A 402 -43.93 -6.46 -64.77
N ARG A 403 -44.89 -5.54 -64.94
CA ARG A 403 -46.15 -5.79 -65.65
C ARG A 403 -46.21 -4.85 -66.86
N ASN A 404 -46.46 -5.45 -68.01
CA ASN A 404 -46.59 -4.80 -69.30
C ASN A 404 -47.76 -3.81 -69.32
N ARG A 405 -47.59 -2.72 -70.07
CA ARG A 405 -48.61 -1.71 -70.37
C ARG A 405 -49.75 -2.32 -71.21
N VAL A 406 -50.99 -1.94 -70.87
CA VAL A 406 -52.04 -1.64 -71.85
C VAL A 406 -52.73 -0.36 -71.38
N ALA A 407 -52.95 0.55 -72.32
CA ALA A 407 -53.45 1.91 -72.15
C ALA A 407 -54.97 1.97 -71.96
N LEU A 408 -55.46 3.01 -71.27
CA LEU A 408 -56.74 3.68 -71.58
C LEU A 408 -56.82 5.05 -70.87
N LEU A 409 -57.32 6.03 -71.64
CA LEU A 409 -57.65 7.41 -71.28
C LEU A 409 -58.71 7.46 -70.16
N THR A 410 -58.89 8.51 -69.32
CA THR A 410 -59.25 9.89 -69.64
C THR A 410 -59.21 10.80 -68.37
N LYS A 411 -59.00 12.11 -68.62
CA LYS A 411 -59.63 13.31 -68.04
C LYS A 411 -59.53 13.74 -66.55
N ASP A 412 -59.11 15.01 -66.45
CA ASP A 412 -59.72 16.14 -65.72
C ASP A 412 -59.32 16.46 -64.26
N SER A 413 -58.61 17.61 -64.17
CA SER A 413 -58.95 18.79 -63.35
C SER A 413 -58.40 18.96 -61.92
N ASN A 414 -57.52 19.97 -61.84
CA ASN A 414 -57.65 21.19 -61.01
C ASN A 414 -57.08 21.32 -59.58
N LEU A 415 -56.34 22.44 -59.45
CA LEU A 415 -56.17 23.38 -58.33
C LEU A 415 -55.31 22.96 -57.11
N CYS A 416 -54.17 23.63 -56.85
CA CYS A 416 -54.01 24.89 -56.05
C CYS A 416 -54.27 24.62 -54.55
N ILE A 417 -53.41 24.92 -53.56
CA ILE A 417 -52.65 26.13 -53.24
C ILE A 417 -51.69 25.84 -52.05
N ASP A 418 -50.62 26.64 -51.96
CA ASP A 418 -49.72 26.90 -50.83
C ASP A 418 -50.40 27.12 -49.46
N ALA A 419 -49.70 26.80 -48.36
CA ALA A 419 -49.38 27.80 -47.33
C ALA A 419 -48.57 27.19 -46.18
N SER A 420 -47.49 27.88 -45.84
CA SER A 420 -46.63 27.76 -44.67
C SER A 420 -47.38 27.90 -43.34
N ILE A 421 -46.88 27.21 -42.29
CA ILE A 421 -46.26 27.75 -41.06
C ILE A 421 -45.47 26.60 -40.41
#